data_AF-A0A1J5D913-F1
#
_entry.id   AF-A0A1J5D913-F1
#
_cell.length_a   1.000
_cell.length_b   1.000
_cell.length_c   1.000
_cell.angle_alpha   90.00
_cell.angle_beta   90.00
_cell.angle_gamma   90.00
#
_symmetry.space_group_name_H-M   'P 1'
#
loop_
_entity.id
_entity.type
_entity.pdbx_description
1 polymer ?
#
loop_
_entity_poly.entity_id
_entity_poly.type
_entity_poly.pdbx_seq_one_letter_code
_entity_poly.pdbx_strand_id
1 'polypeptide(L)' 'MEIPKGERFSDLSLEQAAEVGAEVLATACPYCITNFEDSRLNREDSKAIEIKDITEILQEVI' A
#
# COMPACT_ATOMS: atom_id res chain seq x y z
N MET A 1 -12.22 -8.88 -7.83
CA MET A 1 -11.60 -9.80 -6.87
C MET A 1 -12.48 -9.79 -5.63
N GLU A 2 -12.96 -10.96 -5.19
CA GLU A 2 -13.71 -11.08 -3.93
C GLU A 2 -12.71 -11.23 -2.78
N ILE A 3 -12.92 -10.52 -1.67
CA ILE A 3 -12.10 -10.59 -0.46
C ILE A 3 -12.80 -11.50 0.55
N PRO A 4 -12.09 -12.43 1.22
CA PRO A 4 -12.68 -13.25 2.27
C PRO A 4 -13.39 -12.41 3.33
N LYS A 5 -14.52 -12.90 3.82
CA LYS A 5 -15.31 -12.18 4.81
C LYS A 5 -14.49 -11.99 6.09
N GLY A 6 -14.28 -10.74 6.47
CA GLY A 6 -13.51 -10.36 7.67
C GLY A 6 -12.11 -9.84 7.37
N GLU A 7 -11.65 -9.93 6.12
CA GLU A 7 -10.38 -9.36 5.69
C GLU A 7 -10.57 -8.00 5.01
N ARG A 8 -9.57 -7.13 5.13
CA ARG A 8 -9.54 -5.86 4.41
C ARG A 8 -8.76 -6.04 3.11
N PHE A 9 -9.29 -5.51 2.02
CA PHE A 9 -8.60 -5.46 0.73
C PHE A 9 -7.20 -4.82 0.83
N SER A 10 -7.07 -3.79 1.67
CA SER A 10 -5.82 -3.08 1.87
C SER A 10 -4.74 -3.93 2.55
N ASP A 11 -5.11 -4.80 3.49
CA ASP A 11 -4.18 -5.70 4.17
C ASP A 11 -3.62 -6.73 3.18
N LEU A 12 -4.51 -7.35 2.38
CA LEU A 12 -4.14 -8.36 1.39
C LEU A 12 -3.23 -7.78 0.30
N SER A 13 -3.53 -6.59 -0.19
CA SER A 13 -2.71 -5.97 -1.25
C SER A 13 -1.32 -5.58 -0.74
N LEU A 14 -1.21 -5.15 0.53
CA LEU A 14 0.08 -4.87 1.15
C LEU A 14 0.91 -6.14 1.34
N GLU A 15 0.28 -7.24 1.77
CA GLU A 15 0.94 -8.54 1.88
C GLU A 15 1.49 -8.99 0.52
N GLN A 16 0.68 -8.93 -0.54
CA GLN A 16 1.11 -9.25 -1.90
C GLN A 16 2.30 -8.37 -2.36
N ALA A 17 2.28 -7.09 -2.03
CA ALA A 17 3.38 -6.19 -2.36
C ALA A 17 4.66 -6.52 -1.58
N ALA A 18 4.53 -6.88 -0.30
CA ALA A 18 5.65 -7.33 0.52
C ALA A 18 6.25 -8.67 0.04
N GLU A 19 5.41 -9.62 -0.39
CA GLU A 19 5.83 -10.93 -0.92
C GLU A 19 6.73 -10.82 -2.16
N VAL A 20 6.48 -9.83 -3.02
CA VAL A 20 7.31 -9.57 -4.21
C VAL A 20 8.50 -8.66 -3.91
N GLY A 21 8.69 -8.24 -2.65
CA GLY A 21 9.76 -7.35 -2.24
C GLY A 21 9.61 -5.92 -2.78
N ALA A 22 8.37 -5.45 -2.97
CA ALA A 22 8.14 -4.08 -3.43
C ALA A 22 8.54 -3.07 -2.35
N GLU A 23 9.36 -2.09 -2.71
CA GLU A 23 9.78 -1.00 -1.83
C GLU A 23 8.73 0.13 -1.78
N VAL A 24 7.94 0.29 -2.86
CA VAL A 24 6.93 1.35 -2.99
C VAL A 24 5.62 0.77 -3.55
N LEU A 25 4.50 1.08 -2.90
CA LEU A 25 3.14 0.88 -3.40
C LEU A 25 2.55 2.24 -3.81
N ALA A 26 2.44 2.46 -5.11
CA ALA A 26 1.88 3.68 -5.67
C ALA A 26 0.38 3.54 -5.97
N THR A 27 -0.40 4.59 -5.72
CA THR A 27 -1.82 4.67 -6.11
C THR A 27 -2.17 6.09 -6.56
N ALA A 28 -3.28 6.24 -7.28
CA ALA A 28 -3.82 7.55 -7.68
C ALA A 28 -5.11 7.92 -6.91
N CYS A 29 -5.48 7.12 -5.91
CA CYS A 29 -6.71 7.28 -5.15
C CYS A 29 -6.41 7.72 -3.71
N PRO A 30 -6.81 8.93 -3.30
CA PRO A 30 -6.55 9.44 -1.94
C PRO A 30 -7.10 8.54 -0.82
N TYR A 31 -8.25 7.91 -1.04
CA TYR A 31 -8.82 6.96 -0.08
C TYR A 31 -7.96 5.69 0.06
N CYS A 32 -7.37 5.23 -1.05
CA CYS A 32 -6.47 4.08 -1.01
C CYS A 32 -5.21 4.40 -0.23
N ILE A 33 -4.65 5.62 -0.36
CA ILE A 33 -3.49 6.06 0.44
C ILE A 33 -3.81 5.92 1.93
N THR A 34 -4.90 6.54 2.40
CA THR A 34 -5.28 6.44 3.83
C THR A 34 -5.50 5.00 4.27
N ASN A 35 -6.17 4.17 3.46
CA ASN A 35 -6.42 2.77 3.80
C ASN A 35 -5.12 1.94 3.86
N PHE A 36 -4.20 2.13 2.91
CA PHE A 36 -2.93 1.43 2.91
C PHE A 36 -2.02 1.92 4.02
N GLU A 37 -2.01 3.22 4.34
CA GLU A 37 -1.26 3.73 5.48
C GLU A 37 -1.78 3.18 6.81
N ASP A 38 -3.11 3.17 7.01
CA ASP A 38 -3.72 2.57 8.19
C ASP A 38 -3.40 1.06 8.28
N SER A 39 -3.54 0.32 7.18
CA SER A 39 -3.16 -1.10 7.14
C SER A 39 -1.67 -1.30 7.40
N ARG A 40 -0.79 -0.48 6.84
CA ARG A 40 0.67 -0.54 7.03
C ARG A 40 1.05 -0.31 8.49
N LEU A 41 0.46 0.68 9.15
CA LEU A 41 0.72 0.99 10.57
C LEU A 41 0.36 -0.15 11.52
N ASN A 42 -0.60 -1.00 11.15
CA ASN A 42 -1.04 -2.15 11.94
C ASN A 42 -0.20 -3.41 11.72
N ARG A 43 0.84 -3.37 10.86
CA ARG A 43 1.72 -4.52 10.60
C ARG A 43 3.03 -4.43 11.37
N GLU A 44 3.53 -5.59 11.81
CA GLU A 44 4.83 -5.68 12.50
C GLU A 44 6.02 -5.33 11.58
N ASP A 45 5.86 -5.49 10.27
CA ASP A 45 6.84 -5.18 9.21
C ASP A 45 6.64 -3.80 8.55
N SER A 46 5.87 -2.91 9.20
CA SER A 46 5.42 -1.57 8.71
C SER A 46 6.45 -0.64 8.07
N LYS A 47 7.75 -0.93 8.21
CA LYS A 47 8.86 -0.12 7.65
C LYS A 47 9.33 -0.57 6.26
N ALA A 48 8.84 -1.69 5.74
CA ALA A 48 9.38 -2.26 4.50
C ALA A 48 8.84 -1.62 3.21
N ILE A 49 7.61 -1.11 3.22
CA ILE A 49 6.95 -0.59 2.02
C ILE A 49 6.45 0.85 2.23
N GLU A 50 6.78 1.73 1.29
CA GLU A 50 6.33 3.13 1.27
C GLU A 50 5.04 3.26 0.45
N ILE A 51 4.06 4.02 0.94
CA ILE A 51 2.83 4.29 0.20
C ILE A 51 2.95 5.68 -0.41
N LYS A 52 2.76 5.81 -1.73
CA LYS A 52 2.85 7.10 -2.44
C LYS A 52 1.66 7.35 -3.34
N ASP A 53 1.32 8.62 -3.53
CA ASP A 53 0.57 9.03 -4.71
C ASP A 53 1.44 8.94 -5.96
N ILE A 54 0.87 8.55 -7.09
CA ILE A 54 1.59 8.46 -8.36
C ILE A 54 2.22 9.81 -8.78
N THR A 55 1.62 10.93 -8.38
CA THR A 55 2.15 12.27 -8.66
C THR A 55 3.42 12.57 -7.89
N GLU A 56 3.62 12.01 -6.70
CA GLU A 56 4.86 12.15 -5.93
C GLU A 56 6.03 11.48 -6.67
N ILE A 57 5.79 10.29 -7.25
CA ILE A 57 6.79 9.59 -8.07
C ILE A 57 7.16 10.41 -9.30
N LEU A 58 6.17 11.01 -9.97
CA LEU A 58 6.42 11.88 -11.12
C LEU A 58 7.24 13.11 -10.73
N GLN A 59 6.99 13.68 -9.54
CA GLN A 59 7.73 14.84 -9.05
C GLN A 59 9.19 14.51 -8.71
N GLU A 60 9.52 13.28 -8.32
CA GLU A 60 10.90 12.85 -8.01
C GLU A 60 11.81 12.74 -9.25
N VAL A 61 11.25 12.67 -10.44
CA VAL A 61 11.98 12.42 -11.70
C VAL A 61 11.98 13.60 -12.68
N ILE A 62 11.43 14.75 -12.28
CA ILE A 62 11.41 16.01 -13.05
C ILE A 62 12.32 17.03 -12.40
#